data_AF-A0A2K9NQ69-F1
#
_entry.id   AF-A0A2K9NQ69-F1
#
_cell.length_a   1.000
_cell.length_b   1.000
_cell.length_c   1.000
_cell.angle_alpha   90.00
_cell.angle_beta   90.00
_cell.angle_gamma   90.00
#
_symmetry.space_group_name_H-M   'P 1'
#
loop_
_entity.id
_entity.type
_entity.pdbx_description
1 polymer ?
#
loop_
_entity_poly.entity_id
_entity_poly.type
_entity_poly.pdbx_seq_one_letter_code
_entity_poly.pdbx_strand_id
1 'polypeptide(L)'
;MQPKLMKTALLIVFLLAIQPVSSYGFHRISETLPSNKILICKDYDQVKTDQKIEVYTKRFSNSRSGRELVKTDEFMLPKEGQVISLHHNEFHSTGKFFPKTHTELLGTATVVSPKLVGESRVVNLIPKGKRETIETKTQIITEQDEANIVKNCFVAVPDKTIKIKDVTSVSF
;
A
#
# COMPACT_ATOMS: atom_id res chain seq x y z
N MET A 1 -62.78 -6.55 13.55
CA MET A 1 -61.42 -7.15 13.55
C MET A 1 -60.48 -6.20 12.85
N GLN A 2 -59.38 -5.90 13.52
CA GLN A 2 -58.36 -4.89 13.23
C GLN A 2 -57.49 -5.21 11.98
N PRO A 3 -56.77 -4.20 11.44
CA PRO A 3 -56.37 -4.15 10.03
C PRO A 3 -55.06 -4.90 9.77
N LYS A 4 -54.95 -5.52 8.59
CA LYS A 4 -53.66 -6.02 8.10
C LYS A 4 -52.83 -4.84 7.59
N LEU A 5 -51.82 -4.47 8.38
CA LEU A 5 -50.71 -3.62 7.99
C LEU A 5 -50.06 -4.14 6.70
N MET A 6 -50.26 -3.45 5.57
CA MET A 6 -49.23 -3.36 4.54
C MET A 6 -48.23 -2.30 5.02
N LYS A 7 -47.20 -2.72 5.74
CA LYS A 7 -46.06 -1.86 6.05
C LYS A 7 -44.81 -2.48 5.44
N THR A 8 -44.28 -1.76 4.45
CA THR A 8 -42.85 -1.57 4.21
C THR A 8 -42.01 -2.84 4.11
N ALA A 9 -42.03 -3.46 2.95
CA ALA A 9 -41.01 -4.42 2.52
C ALA A 9 -40.38 -3.94 1.21
N LEU A 10 -39.77 -2.75 1.21
CA LEU A 10 -38.93 -2.32 0.09
C LEU A 10 -37.96 -1.19 0.48
N LEU A 11 -37.26 -1.32 1.61
CA LEU A 11 -36.19 -0.38 1.95
C LEU A 11 -35.09 -0.98 2.83
N ILE A 12 -34.67 -2.22 2.54
CA ILE A 12 -33.49 -2.84 3.18
C ILE A 12 -32.70 -3.63 2.14
N VAL A 13 -32.32 -2.98 1.02
CA VAL A 13 -31.33 -3.54 0.08
C VAL A 13 -30.13 -2.59 -0.09
N PHE A 14 -30.16 -1.40 0.50
CA PHE A 14 -29.10 -0.39 0.31
C PHE A 14 -28.05 -0.30 1.43
N LEU A 15 -28.05 -1.22 2.40
CA LEU A 15 -27.21 -1.11 3.61
C LEU A 15 -26.16 -2.22 3.80
N LEU A 16 -25.90 -3.04 2.77
CA LEU A 16 -24.92 -4.13 2.85
C LEU A 16 -23.72 -4.01 1.90
N ALA A 17 -23.56 -2.88 1.21
CA ALA A 17 -22.43 -2.66 0.29
C ALA A 17 -21.53 -1.46 0.67
N ILE A 18 -21.63 -0.97 1.90
CA ILE A 18 -20.58 -0.11 2.49
C ILE A 18 -19.81 -0.96 3.50
N GLN A 19 -19.32 -2.11 3.07
CA GLN A 19 -18.07 -2.55 3.68
C GLN A 19 -17.02 -1.62 3.08
N PRO A 20 -16.23 -0.88 3.88
CA PRO A 20 -15.04 -0.26 3.34
C PRO A 20 -14.25 -1.40 2.72
N VAL A 21 -14.19 -1.44 1.39
CA VAL A 21 -13.16 -2.19 0.68
C VAL A 21 -11.90 -1.52 1.14
N SER A 22 -11.32 -2.07 2.19
CA SER A 22 -10.12 -1.60 2.86
C SER A 22 -9.11 -1.30 1.77
N SER A 23 -8.75 -0.02 1.69
CA SER A 23 -7.90 0.58 0.67
C SER A 23 -6.47 0.06 0.82
N TYR A 24 -6.23 -1.18 0.41
CA TYR A 24 -4.90 -1.80 0.50
C TYR A 24 -3.97 -1.30 -0.62
N GLY A 25 -3.96 0.02 -0.83
CA GLY A 25 -3.26 0.66 -1.93
C GLY A 25 -1.74 0.54 -1.86
N PHE A 26 -1.15 0.08 -0.75
CA PHE A 26 0.29 -0.06 -0.63
C PHE A 26 0.67 -1.17 0.34
N HIS A 27 1.32 -2.21 -0.18
CA HIS A 27 1.69 -3.37 0.62
C HIS A 27 3.11 -3.35 1.15
N ARG A 28 3.92 -2.32 0.88
CA ARG A 28 5.32 -2.37 1.30
C ARG A 28 5.89 -1.05 1.77
N ILE A 29 6.24 -1.03 3.05
CA ILE A 29 7.29 -0.13 3.53
C ILE A 29 8.59 -0.62 2.90
N SER A 30 9.14 0.17 1.98
CA SER A 30 10.35 -0.19 1.23
C SER A 30 11.61 0.02 2.05
N GLU A 31 11.63 1.09 2.85
CA GLU A 31 12.79 1.53 3.60
C GLU A 31 12.36 2.36 4.82
N THR A 32 13.17 2.30 5.88
CA THR A 32 13.12 3.23 7.02
C THR A 32 14.39 4.06 7.01
N LEU A 33 14.23 5.37 6.96
CA LEU A 33 15.33 6.33 7.00
C LEU A 33 15.81 6.54 8.44
N PRO A 34 17.06 6.98 8.66
CA PRO A 34 17.58 7.29 10.00
C PRO A 34 16.78 8.37 10.74
N SER A 35 16.06 9.22 10.00
CA SER A 35 15.12 10.22 10.51
C SER A 35 13.81 9.62 11.06
N ASN A 36 13.68 8.30 11.09
CA ASN A 36 12.46 7.55 11.41
C ASN A 36 11.32 7.72 10.39
N LYS A 37 11.58 8.38 9.24
CA LYS A 37 10.66 8.41 8.12
C LYS A 37 10.61 7.03 7.46
N ILE A 38 9.40 6.59 7.11
CA ILE A 38 9.17 5.38 6.33
C ILE A 38 8.79 5.76 4.90
N LEU A 39 9.35 5.02 3.95
CA LEU A 39 8.99 5.12 2.55
C LEU A 39 7.98 4.02 2.23
N ILE A 40 6.76 4.40 1.85
CA ILE A 40 5.70 3.46 1.45
C ILE A 40 5.54 3.57 -0.05
N CYS A 41 5.96 2.53 -0.77
CA CYS A 41 6.07 2.54 -2.22
C CYS A 41 5.01 1.65 -2.88
N LYS A 42 4.64 2.03 -4.10
CA LYS A 42 3.71 1.26 -4.93
C LYS A 42 4.25 -0.14 -5.24
N ASP A 43 3.36 -1.11 -5.33
CA ASP A 43 3.69 -2.46 -5.79
C ASP A 43 3.83 -2.51 -7.33
N TYR A 44 4.37 -3.60 -7.87
CA TYR A 44 4.67 -3.76 -9.31
C TYR A 44 3.44 -3.64 -10.21
N ASP A 45 2.28 -4.03 -9.71
CA ASP A 45 1.01 -4.00 -10.44
C ASP A 45 0.22 -2.69 -10.21
N GLN A 46 0.88 -1.66 -9.65
CA GLN A 46 0.28 -0.37 -9.33
C GLN A 46 0.87 0.78 -10.14
N VAL A 47 0.00 1.68 -10.58
CA VAL A 47 0.36 2.94 -11.24
C VAL A 47 -0.04 4.09 -10.32
N LYS A 48 0.96 4.85 -9.87
CA LYS A 48 0.75 6.09 -9.13
C LYS A 48 0.62 7.26 -10.11
N THR A 49 -0.46 8.01 -9.95
CA THR A 49 -0.68 9.32 -10.58
C THR A 49 -0.68 10.40 -9.50
N ASP A 50 -0.86 11.67 -9.85
CA ASP A 50 -0.74 12.78 -8.89
C ASP A 50 -1.67 12.68 -7.67
N GLN A 51 -2.86 12.12 -7.84
CA GLN A 51 -3.89 12.08 -6.78
C GLN A 51 -4.35 10.67 -6.39
N LYS A 52 -4.01 9.66 -7.18
CA LYS A 52 -4.54 8.31 -7.00
C LYS A 52 -3.56 7.23 -7.42
N ILE A 53 -3.84 6.02 -6.96
CA ILE A 53 -3.22 4.79 -7.40
C ILE A 53 -4.24 3.93 -8.10
N GLU A 54 -3.83 3.39 -9.24
CA GLU A 54 -4.59 2.44 -10.02
C GLU A 54 -3.93 1.07 -9.90
N VAL A 55 -4.71 0.05 -9.55
CA VAL A 55 -4.25 -1.33 -9.41
C VAL A 55 -4.68 -2.12 -10.64
N TYR A 56 -3.76 -2.89 -11.21
CA TYR A 56 -4.00 -3.70 -12.40
C TYR A 56 -3.80 -5.18 -12.11
N THR A 57 -4.53 -6.04 -12.81
CA THR A 57 -4.27 -7.48 -12.84
C THR A 57 -4.06 -7.96 -14.26
N LYS A 58 -3.22 -8.98 -14.43
CA LYS A 58 -3.02 -9.62 -15.72
C LYS A 58 -4.13 -10.65 -15.93
N ARG A 59 -4.99 -10.41 -16.91
CA ARG A 59 -5.99 -11.39 -17.36
C ARG A 59 -5.52 -12.04 -18.66
N PHE A 60 -5.70 -13.34 -18.77
CA PHE A 60 -5.55 -14.02 -20.05
C PHE A 60 -6.69 -13.59 -20.96
N SER A 61 -6.35 -12.96 -22.09
CA SER A 61 -7.30 -12.63 -23.14
C SER A 61 -7.17 -13.63 -24.28
N ASN A 62 -8.27 -13.89 -24.99
CA ASN A 62 -8.30 -14.76 -26.17
C ASN A 62 -7.61 -14.13 -27.41
N SER A 63 -6.91 -13.00 -27.23
CA SER A 63 -6.19 -12.32 -28.30
C SER A 63 -4.79 -12.91 -28.51
N ARG A 64 -4.20 -12.69 -29.69
CA ARG A 64 -2.91 -13.25 -30.13
C ARG A 64 -1.73 -12.91 -29.21
N SER A 65 -1.84 -11.88 -28.37
CA SER A 65 -0.83 -11.42 -27.41
C SER A 65 -0.97 -12.04 -26.01
N GLY A 66 -2.05 -12.78 -25.74
CA GLY A 66 -2.20 -13.69 -24.60
C GLY A 66 -2.33 -13.08 -23.19
N ARG A 67 -2.10 -11.77 -23.00
CA ARG A 67 -2.26 -11.10 -21.69
C ARG A 67 -2.73 -9.65 -21.86
N GLU A 68 -3.75 -9.27 -21.12
CA GLU A 68 -4.26 -7.90 -21.01
C GLU A 68 -4.17 -7.43 -19.55
N LEU A 69 -3.76 -6.17 -19.34
CA LEU A 69 -3.81 -5.53 -18.03
C LEU A 69 -5.19 -4.92 -17.83
N VAL A 70 -5.92 -5.42 -16.84
CA VAL A 70 -7.25 -4.92 -16.49
C VAL A 70 -7.14 -4.18 -15.16
N LYS A 71 -7.60 -2.92 -15.13
CA LYS A 71 -7.69 -2.16 -13.88
C LYS A 71 -8.73 -2.82 -12.96
N THR A 72 -8.31 -3.18 -11.76
CA THR A 72 -9.16 -3.83 -10.76
C THR A 72 -9.59 -2.90 -9.64
N ASP A 73 -8.78 -1.89 -9.33
CA ASP A 73 -9.06 -0.98 -8.23
C ASP A 73 -8.47 0.43 -8.44
N GLU A 74 -8.97 1.39 -7.68
CA GLU A 74 -8.48 2.76 -7.62
C GLU A 74 -8.57 3.30 -6.19
N PHE A 75 -7.48 3.89 -5.70
CA PHE A 75 -7.43 4.49 -4.38
C PHE A 75 -6.87 5.90 -4.42
N MET A 76 -7.46 6.82 -3.64
CA MET A 76 -6.92 8.17 -3.48
C MET A 76 -5.63 8.14 -2.65
N LEU A 77 -4.62 8.90 -3.07
CA LEU A 77 -3.41 9.06 -2.30
C LEU A 77 -3.71 9.79 -0.98
N PRO A 78 -3.10 9.39 0.14
CA PRO A 78 -3.28 10.09 1.39
C PRO A 78 -2.63 11.49 1.30
N LYS A 79 -3.27 12.47 1.94
CA LYS A 79 -2.77 13.85 1.98
C LYS A 79 -1.76 14.03 3.11
N GLU A 80 -0.92 15.04 3.00
CA GLU A 80 -0.06 15.46 4.10
C GLU A 80 -0.89 15.76 5.36
N GLY A 81 -0.46 15.24 6.51
CA GLY A 81 -1.16 15.28 7.78
C GLY A 81 -2.19 14.17 7.99
N GLN A 82 -2.49 13.34 6.98
CA GLN A 82 -3.39 12.20 7.15
C GLN A 82 -2.72 11.08 7.95
N VAL A 83 -3.45 10.54 8.92
CA VAL A 83 -3.03 9.36 9.68
C VAL A 83 -3.42 8.11 8.92
N ILE A 84 -2.46 7.21 8.71
CA ILE A 84 -2.64 5.91 8.07
C ILE A 84 -2.43 4.81 9.09
N SER A 85 -3.12 3.69 8.88
CA SER A 85 -2.99 2.51 9.74
C SER A 85 -2.00 1.51 9.15
N LEU A 86 -1.14 0.97 9.99
CA LEU A 86 -0.13 -0.03 9.65
C LEU A 86 -0.56 -1.39 10.21
N HIS A 87 -0.63 -2.41 9.36
CA HIS A 87 -1.16 -3.71 9.74
C HIS A 87 -0.20 -4.87 9.43
N HIS A 88 -0.28 -5.91 10.26
CA HIS A 88 0.22 -7.25 9.97
C HIS A 88 -0.92 -8.09 9.39
N ASN A 89 -0.65 -8.84 8.32
CA ASN A 89 -1.61 -9.75 7.70
C ASN A 89 -1.03 -11.15 7.68
N GLU A 90 -1.75 -12.09 8.29
CA GLU A 90 -1.44 -13.52 8.23
C GLU A 90 -2.46 -14.23 7.34
N PHE A 91 -1.97 -15.07 6.43
CA PHE A 91 -2.81 -15.92 5.59
C PHE A 91 -2.82 -17.34 6.13
N HIS A 92 -3.93 -17.76 6.73
CA HIS A 92 -4.09 -19.13 7.18
C HIS A 92 -4.79 -19.96 6.09
N SER A 93 -4.05 -20.91 5.52
CA SER A 93 -4.63 -21.95 4.67
C SER A 93 -5.40 -22.94 5.55
N THR A 94 -6.72 -22.84 5.56
CA THR A 94 -7.59 -23.69 6.40
C THR A 94 -8.12 -24.92 5.65
N GLY A 95 -7.48 -25.33 4.55
CA GLY A 95 -7.95 -26.45 3.71
C GLY A 95 -9.26 -26.18 2.95
N LYS A 96 -9.86 -25.00 3.11
CA LYS A 96 -11.02 -24.52 2.34
C LYS A 96 -10.55 -23.63 1.17
N PHE A 97 -11.37 -23.54 0.13
CA PHE A 97 -11.10 -22.82 -1.13
C PHE A 97 -10.74 -21.32 -0.98
N PHE A 98 -11.00 -20.73 0.19
CA PHE A 98 -10.65 -19.34 0.49
C PHE A 98 -9.75 -19.28 1.74
N PRO A 99 -8.50 -18.81 1.62
CA PRO A 99 -7.66 -18.58 2.79
C PRO A 99 -8.31 -17.53 3.69
N LYS A 100 -8.22 -17.72 5.00
CA LYS A 100 -8.64 -16.70 5.96
C LYS A 100 -7.47 -15.74 6.15
N THR A 101 -7.70 -14.46 5.88
CA THR A 101 -6.76 -13.39 6.21
C THR A 101 -7.07 -12.91 7.63
N HIS A 102 -6.08 -12.97 8.51
CA HIS A 102 -6.11 -12.29 9.79
C HIS A 102 -5.33 -10.97 9.68
N THR A 103 -5.95 -9.87 10.09
CA THR A 103 -5.36 -8.53 10.01
C THR A 103 -5.25 -7.96 11.43
N GLU A 104 -4.02 -7.67 11.87
CA GLU A 104 -3.71 -7.07 13.16
C GLU A 104 -3.20 -5.64 12.97
N LEU A 105 -3.77 -4.69 13.71
CA LEU A 105 -3.29 -3.30 13.72
C LEU A 105 -2.02 -3.19 14.56
N LEU A 106 -0.89 -2.87 13.93
CA LEU A 106 0.39 -2.67 14.61
C LEU A 106 0.57 -1.24 15.13
N GLY A 107 -0.07 -0.27 14.47
CA GLY A 107 -0.04 1.13 14.87
C GLY A 107 -0.40 2.07 13.73
N THR A 108 0.00 3.32 13.88
CA THR A 108 -0.33 4.40 12.96
C THR A 108 0.91 5.19 12.54
N ALA A 109 0.82 5.83 11.39
CA ALA A 109 1.81 6.77 10.90
C ALA A 109 1.14 8.00 10.32
N THR A 110 1.79 9.15 10.39
CA THR A 110 1.31 10.39 9.81
C THR A 110 2.03 10.67 8.50
N VAL A 111 1.29 10.93 7.42
CA VAL A 111 1.87 11.30 6.12
C VAL A 111 2.48 12.69 6.20
N VAL A 112 3.71 12.83 5.73
CA VAL A 112 4.49 14.08 5.80
C VAL A 112 4.97 14.52 4.43
N SER A 113 5.32 15.81 4.30
CA SER A 113 5.97 16.34 3.09
C SER A 113 7.21 15.50 2.72
N PRO A 114 7.40 15.16 1.43
CA PRO A 114 8.51 14.33 0.99
C PRO A 114 9.81 15.14 0.83
N LYS A 115 10.17 15.91 1.88
CA LYS A 115 11.45 16.63 1.97
C LYS A 115 12.50 15.66 2.53
N LEU A 116 13.28 15.10 1.62
CA LEU A 116 14.26 14.03 1.84
C LEU A 116 15.67 14.41 1.36
N VAL A 117 15.84 15.44 0.51
CA VAL A 117 17.17 15.90 0.08
C VAL A 117 18.07 16.17 1.29
N GLY A 118 19.27 15.60 1.28
CA GLY A 118 20.23 15.71 2.38
C GLY A 118 20.09 14.62 3.45
N GLU A 119 19.01 13.84 3.46
CA GLU A 119 18.92 12.68 4.35
C GLU A 119 19.81 11.54 3.87
N SER A 120 20.27 10.74 4.84
CA SER A 120 21.01 9.52 4.56
C SER A 120 20.05 8.37 4.29
N ARG A 121 20.33 7.56 3.27
CA ARG A 121 19.64 6.29 3.01
C ARG A 121 20.64 5.16 2.86
N VAL A 122 20.20 3.94 3.14
CA VAL A 122 21.06 2.76 3.03
C VAL A 122 20.76 2.08 1.70
N VAL A 123 21.70 2.16 0.75
CA VAL A 123 21.57 1.53 -0.56
C VAL A 123 22.40 0.26 -0.65
N ASN A 124 21.84 -0.73 -1.33
CA ASN A 124 22.54 -1.94 -1.73
C ASN A 124 22.99 -1.76 -3.18
N LEU A 125 24.29 -1.71 -3.40
CA LEU A 125 24.90 -1.54 -4.72
C LEU A 125 25.51 -2.86 -5.17
N ILE A 126 25.35 -3.16 -6.46
CA ILE A 126 26.09 -4.25 -7.11
C ILE A 126 27.29 -3.59 -7.81
N PRO A 127 28.52 -3.81 -7.33
CA PRO A 127 29.72 -3.26 -7.96
C PRO A 127 29.84 -3.75 -9.41
N LYS A 128 30.23 -2.86 -10.33
CA LYS A 128 30.45 -3.22 -11.73
C LYS A 128 31.44 -4.39 -11.82
N GLY A 129 31.02 -5.49 -12.45
CA GLY A 129 31.86 -6.67 -12.68
C GLY A 129 31.81 -7.75 -11.60
N LYS A 130 31.13 -7.54 -10.47
CA LYS A 130 30.97 -8.55 -9.41
C LYS A 130 29.49 -8.78 -9.13
N ARG A 131 28.90 -9.75 -9.84
CA ARG A 131 27.47 -10.10 -9.69
C ARG A 131 27.10 -10.70 -8.33
N GLU A 132 28.09 -11.14 -7.55
CA GLU A 132 27.86 -11.90 -6.30
C GLU A 132 28.08 -11.10 -5.02
N THR A 133 28.57 -9.86 -5.09
CA THR A 133 28.82 -9.04 -3.89
C THR A 133 27.84 -7.88 -3.86
N ILE A 134 26.94 -7.86 -2.88
CA ILE A 134 26.11 -6.70 -2.59
C ILE A 134 26.88 -5.86 -1.57
N GLU A 135 27.26 -4.64 -1.96
CA GLU A 135 27.85 -3.67 -1.03
C GLU A 135 26.75 -2.76 -0.48
N THR A 136 26.58 -2.77 0.84
CA THR A 136 25.72 -1.81 1.53
C THR A 136 26.50 -0.52 1.78
N LYS A 137 26.00 0.61 1.27
CA LYS A 137 26.58 1.93 1.48
C LYS A 137 25.51 2.91 1.93
N THR A 138 25.91 3.82 2.81
CA THR A 138 25.11 5.00 3.12
C THR A 138 25.35 6.06 2.05
N GLN A 139 24.28 6.55 1.45
CA GLN A 139 24.31 7.64 0.47
C GLN A 139 23.38 8.75 0.90
N ILE A 140 23.72 9.98 0.53
CA ILE A 140 22.86 11.14 0.72
C ILE A 140 21.85 11.20 -0.42
N ILE A 141 20.58 11.40 -0.07
CA ILE A 141 19.49 11.57 -1.03
C ILE A 141 19.72 12.87 -1.80
N THR A 142 19.85 12.75 -3.12
CA THR A 142 19.94 13.86 -4.06
C THR A 142 18.55 14.32 -4.51
N GLU A 143 18.45 15.47 -5.19
CA GLU A 143 17.20 15.92 -5.81
C GLU A 143 16.63 14.91 -6.81
N GLN A 144 17.51 14.23 -7.57
CA GLN A 144 17.11 13.20 -8.51
C GLN A 144 16.54 11.96 -7.78
N ASP A 145 17.13 11.59 -6.65
CA ASP A 145 16.61 10.50 -5.81
C ASP A 145 15.25 10.85 -5.22
N GLU A 146 15.10 12.07 -4.68
CA GLU A 146 13.84 12.54 -4.12
C GLU A 146 12.73 12.52 -5.18
N ALA A 147 12.99 13.04 -6.39
CA ALA A 147 12.02 13.00 -7.48
C ALA A 147 11.58 11.56 -7.83
N ASN A 148 12.53 10.62 -7.82
CA ASN A 148 12.23 9.20 -8.05
C ASN A 148 11.43 8.58 -6.90
N ILE A 149 11.73 8.94 -5.65
CA ILE A 149 10.98 8.50 -4.47
C ILE A 149 9.56 9.05 -4.53
N VAL A 150 9.38 10.35 -4.76
CA VAL A 150 8.07 11.01 -4.86
C VAL A 150 7.22 10.41 -5.97
N LYS A 151 7.84 10.02 -7.10
CA LYS A 151 7.12 9.36 -8.21
C LYS A 151 6.53 8.00 -7.82
N ASN A 152 7.18 7.27 -6.92
CA ASN A 152 6.82 5.87 -6.63
C ASN A 152 6.26 5.64 -5.23
N CYS A 153 6.50 6.57 -4.32
CA CYS A 153 6.28 6.41 -2.89
C CYS A 153 5.62 7.65 -2.29
N PHE A 154 5.18 7.52 -1.05
CA PHE A 154 4.91 8.62 -0.16
C PHE A 154 5.64 8.40 1.16
N VAL A 155 5.79 9.47 1.93
CA VAL A 155 6.58 9.48 3.15
C VAL A 155 5.64 9.60 4.35
N ALA A 156 5.87 8.77 5.35
CA ALA A 156 5.14 8.86 6.60
C ALA A 156 6.11 8.76 7.80
N VAL A 157 5.67 9.22 8.96
CA VAL A 157 6.39 9.07 10.23
C VAL A 157 5.53 8.24 11.16
N PRO A 158 6.01 7.08 11.66
CA PRO A 158 5.30 6.29 12.65
C PRO A 158 5.10 7.05 13.96
N ASP A 159 3.91 6.98 14.55
CA ASP A 159 3.59 7.70 15.80
C ASP A 159 4.28 7.08 17.03
N LYS A 160 4.70 5.82 16.91
CA LYS A 160 5.41 5.05 17.95
C LYS A 160 6.49 4.19 17.31
N THR A 161 7.40 3.66 18.13
CA THR A 161 8.36 2.66 17.69
C THR A 161 7.63 1.39 17.27
N ILE A 162 7.48 1.19 15.96
CA ILE A 162 6.86 0.01 15.37
C ILE A 162 7.98 -0.82 14.72
N LYS A 163 7.92 -2.14 14.88
CA LYS A 163 8.79 -3.04 14.13
C LYS A 163 8.34 -3.06 12.67
N ILE A 164 8.91 -2.18 11.87
CA ILE A 164 8.56 -1.99 10.45
C ILE A 164 8.61 -3.29 9.64
N LYS A 165 9.49 -4.24 10.02
CA LYS A 165 9.58 -5.57 9.42
C LYS A 165 8.30 -6.39 9.50
N ASP A 166 7.45 -6.11 10.49
CA ASP A 166 6.22 -6.84 10.74
C ASP A 166 5.03 -6.20 9.99
N VAL A 167 5.19 -5.00 9.44
CA VAL A 167 4.15 -4.32 8.65
C VAL A 167 4.07 -4.92 7.25
N THR A 168 2.88 -5.39 6.89
CA THR A 168 2.60 -6.06 5.61
C THR A 168 1.58 -5.30 4.75
N SER A 169 0.83 -4.37 5.33
CA SER A 169 -0.06 -3.49 4.58
C SER A 169 -0.27 -2.16 5.26
N VAL A 170 -0.58 -1.16 4.44
CA VAL A 170 -1.02 0.17 4.88
C VAL A 170 -2.43 0.41 4.37
N SER A 171 -3.30 0.97 5.22
CA SER A 171 -4.67 1.40 4.86
C SER A 171 -4.88 2.87 5.21
N PHE A 172 -5.69 3.57 4.40
CA PHE A 172 -5.97 5.01 4.52
C PHE A 172 -7.42 5.36 4.23
#